data_AF-A0A5J4TH01-F1
#
_entry.id   AF-A0A5J4TH01-F1
#
_cell.length_a   1.000
_cell.length_b   1.000
_cell.length_c   1.000
_cell.angle_alpha   90.00
_cell.angle_beta   90.00
_cell.angle_gamma   90.00
#
_symmetry.space_group_name_H-M   'P 1'
#
loop_
_entity.id
_entity.type
_entity.pdbx_description
1 polymer ?
#
loop_
_entity_poly.entity_id
_entity_poly.type
_entity_poly.pdbx_seq_one_letter_code
_entity_poly.pdbx_strand_id
1 'polypeptide(L)'
;MEQLRAEVLKTHGFEILRTLGKGSFSHVFQIKKQEYGVIAAKVMNEDEFDMNEWRTGFELALENRNPFILKYHSLQMFGFSAVILMDYANMKV
;
A
#
# COMPACT_ATOMS: atom_id res chain seq x y z
N MET A 1 2.38 -12.93 11.38
CA MET A 1 2.65 -12.18 10.13
C MET A 1 1.73 -10.98 9.98
N GLU A 2 0.40 -11.13 9.96
CA GLU A 2 -0.51 -9.97 9.88
C GLU A 2 -0.30 -8.92 10.99
N GLN A 3 -0.22 -9.37 12.26
CA GLN A 3 -0.01 -8.48 13.40
C GLN A 3 1.28 -7.66 13.25
N LEU A 4 2.37 -8.26 12.75
CA LEU A 4 3.64 -7.57 12.50
C LEU A 4 3.46 -6.48 11.43
N ARG A 5 2.76 -6.78 10.33
CA ARG A 5 2.50 -5.83 9.25
C ARG A 5 1.59 -4.68 9.67
N ALA A 6 0.60 -4.98 10.52
CA ALA A 6 -0.24 -3.95 11.14
C ALA A 6 0.57 -3.07 12.11
N GLU A 7 1.52 -3.65 12.84
CA GLU A 7 2.36 -2.90 13.78
C GLU A 7 3.27 -1.91 13.07
N VAL A 8 3.84 -2.29 11.91
CA VAL A 8 4.61 -1.36 11.05
C VAL A 8 3.78 -0.12 10.71
N LEU A 9 2.51 -0.29 10.35
CA LEU A 9 1.63 0.85 10.03
C LEU A 9 1.32 1.70 11.28
N LYS A 10 0.97 1.08 12.41
CA LYS A 10 0.63 1.81 13.64
C LYS A 10 1.80 2.64 14.16
N THR A 11 2.99 2.04 14.21
CA THR A 11 4.22 2.70 14.68
C THR A 11 4.62 3.90 13.83
N HIS A 12 4.18 3.96 12.57
CA HIS A 12 4.45 5.06 11.64
C HIS A 12 3.26 6.01 11.45
N GLY A 13 2.31 6.00 12.41
CA GLY A 13 1.24 7.00 12.50
C GLY A 13 0.04 6.76 11.57
N PHE A 14 -0.10 5.55 11.01
CA PHE A 14 -1.26 5.18 10.24
C PHE A 14 -2.36 4.59 11.15
N GLU A 15 -3.59 5.07 11.00
CA GLU A 15 -4.75 4.45 11.62
C GLU A 15 -5.27 3.33 10.73
N ILE A 16 -5.28 2.09 11.23
CA ILE A 16 -5.81 0.94 10.48
C ILE A 16 -7.32 0.85 10.71
N LEU A 17 -8.09 0.92 9.63
CA LEU A 17 -9.55 0.80 9.67
C LEU A 17 -9.99 -0.66 9.55
N ARG A 18 -9.39 -1.42 8.63
CA ARG A 18 -9.62 -2.87 8.45
C ARG A 18 -8.62 -3.51 7.49
N THR A 19 -8.50 -4.82 7.56
CA THR A 19 -7.80 -5.61 6.53
C THR A 19 -8.69 -5.77 5.28
N LEU A 20 -8.15 -5.47 4.10
CA LEU A 20 -8.82 -5.60 2.80
C LEU A 20 -8.49 -6.93 2.11
N GLY A 21 -7.28 -7.43 2.29
CA GLY A 21 -6.84 -8.67 1.65
C GLY A 21 -5.56 -9.22 2.25
N LYS A 22 -5.41 -10.55 2.19
CA LYS A 22 -4.23 -11.29 2.66
C LYS A 22 -3.74 -12.18 1.53
N GLY A 23 -2.55 -11.89 1.02
CA GLY A 23 -1.82 -12.79 0.13
C GLY A 23 -0.73 -13.53 0.90
N SER A 24 -0.05 -14.46 0.23
CA SER A 24 1.06 -15.23 0.81
C SER A 24 2.18 -14.32 1.34
N PHE A 25 2.51 -13.27 0.58
CA PHE A 25 3.65 -12.39 0.84
C PHE A 25 3.27 -10.95 1.20
N SER A 26 1.99 -10.59 1.11
CA SER A 26 1.57 -9.21 1.39
C SER A 26 0.23 -9.14 2.09
N HIS A 27 -0.02 -8.05 2.82
CA HIS A 27 -1.33 -7.75 3.39
C HIS A 27 -1.73 -6.34 2.96
N VAL A 28 -3.00 -6.20 2.57
CA VAL A 28 -3.57 -4.92 2.18
C VAL A 28 -4.52 -4.46 3.28
N PHE A 29 -4.30 -3.25 3.77
CA PHE A 29 -5.10 -2.61 4.81
C PHE A 29 -5.77 -1.37 4.26
N GLN A 30 -7.01 -1.11 4.68
CA GLN A 30 -7.60 0.20 4.58
C GLN A 30 -7.11 1.02 5.76
N ILE A 31 -6.54 2.18 5.49
CA ILE A 31 -5.91 3.04 6.50
C ILE A 31 -6.41 4.47 6.38
N LYS A 32 -6.17 5.27 7.42
CA LYS A 32 -6.35 6.71 7.41
C LYS A 32 -5.03 7.41 7.79
N LYS A 33 -4.66 8.43 7.02
CA LYS A 33 -3.53 9.35 7.32
C LYS A 33 -3.98 10.78 7.05
N GLN A 34 -3.60 11.72 7.91
CA GLN A 34 -4.06 13.11 7.83
C GLN A 34 -3.81 13.76 6.45
N GLU A 35 -2.69 13.44 5.82
CA GLU A 35 -2.27 13.95 4.50
C GLU A 35 -3.10 13.39 3.33
N TYR A 36 -3.56 12.14 3.41
CA TYR A 36 -4.18 11.42 2.30
C TYR A 36 -5.67 11.10 2.51
N GLY A 37 -6.20 11.30 3.72
CA GLY A 37 -7.53 10.80 4.07
C GLY A 37 -7.52 9.27 4.20
N VAL A 38 -8.53 8.61 3.60
CA VAL A 38 -8.70 7.16 3.65
C VAL A 38 -8.17 6.52 2.37
N ILE A 39 -7.16 5.67 2.50
CA ILE A 39 -6.44 5.02 1.39
C ILE A 39 -6.19 3.54 1.68
N ALA A 40 -5.51 2.84 0.77
CA ALA A 40 -5.02 1.49 1.00
C ALA A 40 -3.49 1.49 1.21
N ALA A 41 -3.01 0.62 2.11
CA ALA A 41 -1.60 0.27 2.24
C ALA A 41 -1.40 -1.22 1.95
N LYS A 42 -0.49 -1.53 1.03
CA LYS A 42 0.05 -2.89 0.86
C LYS A 42 1.37 -2.98 1.62
N VAL A 43 1.46 -3.93 2.56
CA VAL A 43 2.65 -4.18 3.38
C VAL A 43 3.21 -5.55 3.03
N MET A 44 4.50 -5.60 2.73
CA MET A 44 5.26 -6.83 2.44
C MET A 44 6.69 -6.71 2.94
N ASN A 45 7.43 -7.82 2.96
CA ASN A 45 8.84 -7.75 3.32
C ASN A 45 9.64 -7.13 2.17
N GLU A 46 10.77 -6.50 2.48
CA GLU A 46 11.65 -5.89 1.47
C GLU A 46 12.24 -6.91 0.50
N ASP A 47 12.61 -8.10 0.97
CA ASP A 47 13.17 -9.19 0.16
C ASP A 47 12.13 -9.80 -0.80
N GLU A 48 10.85 -9.62 -0.51
CA GLU A 48 9.72 -10.02 -1.36
C GLU A 48 9.31 -8.91 -2.34
N PHE A 49 9.95 -7.73 -2.28
CA PHE A 49 9.60 -6.56 -3.07
C PHE A 49 10.45 -6.42 -4.34
N ASP A 50 9.80 -6.43 -5.50
CA ASP A 50 10.47 -6.17 -6.78
C ASP A 50 10.44 -4.67 -7.13
N MET A 51 11.58 -4.00 -6.96
CA MET A 51 11.79 -2.60 -7.33
C MET A 51 11.54 -2.31 -8.81
N ASN A 52 11.79 -3.27 -9.71
CA ASN A 52 11.58 -3.07 -11.15
C ASN A 52 10.10 -3.10 -11.51
N GLU A 53 9.34 -4.01 -10.89
CA GLU A 53 7.87 -4.07 -11.04
C GLU A 53 7.25 -2.76 -10.54
N TRP A 54 7.68 -2.29 -9.37
CA TRP A 54 7.23 -1.02 -8.82
C TRP A 54 7.52 0.16 -9.75
N ARG A 55 8.77 0.30 -10.24
CA ARG A 55 9.12 1.41 -11.13
C ARG A 55 8.26 1.41 -12.39
N THR A 56 8.07 0.25 -13.00
CA THR A 56 7.25 0.11 -14.21
C THR A 56 5.78 0.45 -13.93
N GLY A 57 5.21 -0.09 -12.85
CA GLY A 57 3.82 0.19 -12.46
C GLY A 57 3.60 1.66 -12.09
N PHE A 58 4.57 2.27 -11.40
CA PHE A 58 4.55 3.68 -11.04
C PHE A 58 4.64 4.58 -12.28
N GLU A 59 5.51 4.28 -13.24
CA GLU A 59 5.60 4.96 -14.54
C GLU A 59 4.30 4.88 -15.34
N LEU A 60 3.60 3.73 -15.30
CA LEU A 60 2.31 3.59 -15.95
C LEU A 60 1.19 4.38 -15.26
N ALA A 61 1.26 4.52 -13.93
CA ALA A 61 0.30 5.30 -13.14
C ALA A 61 0.60 6.81 -13.13
N LEU A 62 1.84 7.20 -13.50
CA LEU A 62 2.30 8.58 -13.52
C LEU A 62 1.46 9.45 -14.48
N GLU A 63 1.33 10.71 -14.11
CA GLU A 63 0.59 11.75 -14.84
C GLU A 63 -0.92 11.52 -15.03
N ASN A 64 -1.51 10.52 -14.38
CA ASN A 64 -2.96 10.28 -14.44
C ASN A 64 -3.49 10.15 -15.89
N ARG A 65 -2.65 9.66 -16.80
CA ARG A 65 -2.96 9.54 -18.23
C ARG A 65 -4.05 8.51 -18.51
N ASN A 66 -4.27 7.58 -17.57
CA ASN A 66 -5.28 6.53 -17.68
C ASN A 66 -6.11 6.43 -16.39
N PRO A 67 -7.42 6.74 -16.43
CA PRO A 67 -8.29 6.69 -15.24
C PRO A 67 -8.60 5.26 -14.76
N PHE A 68 -8.23 4.24 -15.52
CA PHE A 68 -8.44 2.83 -15.17
C PHE A 68 -7.21 2.18 -14.50
N ILE A 69 -6.12 2.94 -14.31
CA ILE A 69 -4.93 2.47 -13.59
C ILE A 69 -5.03 2.94 -12.13
N LEU A 70 -4.70 2.04 -11.21
CA LEU A 70 -4.64 2.36 -9.78
C LEU A 70 -3.58 3.43 -9.51
N LYS A 71 -3.95 4.48 -8.78
CA LYS A 71 -3.02 5.54 -8.43
C LYS A 71 -2.19 5.15 -7.22
N TYR A 72 -0.88 5.29 -7.38
CA TYR A 72 0.09 5.11 -6.31
C TYR A 72 0.52 6.47 -5.77
N HIS A 73 0.53 6.63 -4.44
CA HIS A 73 0.96 7.86 -3.78
C HIS A 73 2.44 7.81 -3.40
N SER A 74 2.90 6.69 -2.84
CA SER A 74 4.31 6.52 -2.45
C SER A 74 4.65 5.06 -2.17
N LEU A 75 5.96 4.78 -2.20
CA LEU A 75 6.59 3.61 -1.60
C LEU A 75 7.41 4.10 -0.39
N GLN A 76 7.26 3.42 0.74
CA GLN A 76 7.96 3.74 1.99
C GLN A 76 8.61 2.48 2.54
N MET A 77 9.89 2.58 2.91
CA MET A 77 10.66 1.50 3.52
C MET A 77 10.72 1.72 5.02
N PHE A 78 10.22 0.76 5.79
CA PHE A 78 10.23 0.77 7.25
C PHE A 78 10.96 -0.46 7.77
N GLY A 79 12.27 -0.32 8.01
CA GLY A 79 13.14 -1.46 8.28
C GLY A 79 13.05 -2.47 7.12
N PHE A 80 12.76 -3.74 7.44
CA PHE A 80 12.61 -4.82 6.47
C PHE A 80 11.21 -4.90 5.83
N SER A 81 10.40 -3.84 5.92
CA SER A 81 9.04 -3.79 5.36
C SER A 81 8.92 -2.73 4.27
N ALA A 82 8.44 -3.13 3.10
CA ALA A 82 8.01 -2.25 2.04
C ALA A 82 6.51 -1.94 2.20
N VAL A 83 6.16 -0.66 2.21
CA VAL A 83 4.78 -0.15 2.32
C VAL A 83 4.44 0.69 1.10
N ILE A 84 3.49 0.22 0.30
CA ILE A 84 2.96 0.94 -0.86
C ILE A 84 1.64 1.60 -0.46
N LEU A 85 1.58 2.92 -0.60
CA LEU A 85 0.37 3.72 -0.41
C LEU A 85 -0.32 3.96 -1.75
N MET A 86 -1.61 3.67 -1.83
CA MET A 86 -2.39 3.74 -3.07
C MET A 86 -3.86 4.05 -2.83
N ASP A 87 -4.56 4.51 -3.87
CA ASP A 87 -6.00 4.78 -3.82
C ASP A 87 -6.77 3.56 -3.29
N TYR A 88 -7.79 3.81 -2.47
CA TYR A 88 -8.70 2.76 -2.02
C TYR A 88 -9.80 2.52 -3.06
N ALA A 89 -9.58 1.56 -3.97
CA ALA A 89 -10.55 1.15 -4.99
C ALA A 89 -11.68 0.30 -4.37
N ASN A 90 -12.81 0.93 -4.07
CA ASN A 90 -13.89 0.38 -3.25
C ASN A 90 -15.11 -0.14 -4.05
N MET A 91 -14.89 -0.59 -5.29
CA MET A 91 -15.98 -1.06 -6.15
C MET A 91 -16.83 -2.11 -5.41
N LYS A 92 -18.13 -1.80 -5.25
CA LYS A 92 -19.10 -2.75 -4.72
C LYS A 92 -19.53 -3.64 -5.87
N VAL A 93 -19.36 -4.95 -5.70
CA VAL A 93 -20.02 -5.97 -6.53
C VAL A 93 -21.49 -6.08 -6.15
#